data_AF-A0A212C1N0-F1
#
_entry.id   AF-A0A212C1N0-F1
#
_cell.length_a   1.000
_cell.length_b   1.000
_cell.length_c   1.000
_cell.angle_alpha   90.00
_cell.angle_beta   90.00
_cell.angle_gamma   90.00
#
_symmetry.space_group_name_H-M   'P 1'
#
loop_
_entity.id
_entity.type
_entity.pdbx_description
1 polymer ?
#
loop_
_entity_poly.entity_id
_entity_poly.type
_entity_poly.pdbx_seq_one_letter_code
_entity_poly.pdbx_strand_id
1 'polypeptide(L)'
;RWLDPNKPIRKQLKRGSPYSLNFRVKFFVSDPNKLQEEYTRYQYFLQIKQDILTGRLPCPYNTAALLASFAVQSELGDYNQSENLSGYLSDYSFIPNQPQDFEKEIAKLHQQHIGLSPAEAEFSYLNTARTLELYGVEFHYAR
;
A
#
# COMPACT_ATOMS: atom_id res chain seq x y z
N ARG A 1 -15.83 9.43 -5.98
CA ARG A 1 -15.96 10.36 -7.13
C ARG A 1 -14.83 11.39 -7.05
N TRP A 2 -14.12 11.61 -8.15
CA TRP A 2 -13.08 12.62 -8.25
C TRP A 2 -13.65 14.04 -8.31
N LEU A 3 -12.95 15.00 -7.69
CA LEU A 3 -13.25 16.42 -7.86
C LEU A 3 -12.85 16.86 -9.27
N ASP A 4 -13.68 17.70 -9.87
CA ASP A 4 -13.38 18.41 -11.11
C ASP A 4 -12.54 19.66 -10.78
N PRO A 5 -11.27 19.74 -11.23
CA PRO A 5 -10.40 20.87 -10.91
C PRO A 5 -10.89 22.19 -11.52
N ASN A 6 -11.74 22.14 -12.55
CA ASN A 6 -12.24 23.33 -13.24
C ASN A 6 -13.54 23.87 -12.63
N LYS A 7 -14.05 23.27 -11.54
CA LYS A 7 -15.31 23.66 -10.90
C LYS A 7 -15.11 24.04 -9.42
N PRO A 8 -15.81 25.06 -8.91
CA PRO A 8 -15.75 25.40 -7.49
C PRO A 8 -16.15 24.23 -6.58
N ILE A 9 -15.37 23.95 -5.53
CA ILE A 9 -15.60 22.84 -4.58
C ILE A 9 -17.01 22.89 -3.99
N ARG A 10 -17.50 24.08 -3.62
CA ARG A 10 -18.85 24.30 -3.06
C ARG A 10 -19.98 23.80 -3.97
N LYS A 11 -19.78 23.79 -5.30
CA LYS A 11 -20.77 23.28 -6.27
C LYS A 11 -20.73 21.75 -6.41
N GLN A 12 -19.67 21.11 -5.96
CA GLN A 12 -19.44 19.67 -6.10
C GLN A 12 -19.79 18.89 -4.82
N LEU A 13 -19.60 19.51 -3.66
CA LEU A 13 -19.88 18.90 -2.37
C LEU A 13 -21.26 19.33 -1.87
N LYS A 14 -22.28 18.51 -2.17
CA LYS A 14 -23.70 18.82 -1.86
C LYS A 14 -24.14 18.43 -0.44
N ARG A 15 -23.38 17.58 0.25
CA ARG A 15 -23.69 17.13 1.63
C ARG A 15 -23.02 18.09 2.62
N GLY A 16 -23.79 18.56 3.61
CA GLY A 16 -23.34 19.57 4.58
C GLY A 16 -22.08 19.19 5.36
N SER A 17 -21.45 20.21 5.96
CA SER A 17 -20.20 20.17 6.72
C SER A 17 -20.19 19.13 7.87
N PRO A 18 -19.06 18.46 8.16
CA PRO A 18 -17.74 18.63 7.55
C PRO A 18 -17.58 17.89 6.22
N TYR A 19 -16.82 18.50 5.30
CA TYR A 19 -16.42 17.86 4.04
C TYR A 19 -15.22 16.95 4.27
N SER A 20 -15.37 15.66 3.97
CA SER A 20 -14.26 14.70 3.95
C SER A 20 -13.79 14.47 2.53
N LEU A 21 -12.53 14.78 2.26
CA LEU A 21 -11.84 14.49 0.99
C LEU A 21 -10.68 13.55 1.26
N ASN A 22 -10.38 12.68 0.29
CA ASN A 22 -9.23 11.81 0.34
C ASN A 22 -8.28 12.18 -0.80
N PHE A 23 -7.00 12.35 -0.48
CA PHE A 23 -5.95 12.39 -1.49
C PHE A 23 -5.66 10.96 -1.96
N ARG A 24 -5.69 10.75 -3.28
CA ARG A 24 -5.65 9.41 -3.89
C ARG A 24 -4.96 9.46 -5.25
N VAL A 25 -4.39 8.34 -5.68
CA VAL A 25 -3.86 8.17 -7.04
C VAL A 25 -5.01 7.91 -8.00
N LYS A 26 -5.09 8.71 -9.08
CA LYS A 26 -6.13 8.60 -10.11
C LYS A 26 -5.68 7.81 -11.33
N PHE A 27 -4.44 8.00 -11.74
CA PHE A 27 -3.86 7.36 -12.93
C PHE A 27 -2.63 6.62 -12.47
N PHE A 28 -2.65 5.29 -12.59
CA PHE A 28 -1.53 4.44 -12.21
C PHE A 28 -0.57 4.27 -13.38
N VAL A 29 0.73 4.39 -13.10
CA VAL A 29 1.77 4.04 -14.07
C VAL A 29 1.99 2.53 -14.10
N SER A 30 2.21 1.97 -15.29
CA SER A 30 2.59 0.56 -15.47
C SER A 30 4.04 0.27 -15.07
N ASP A 31 4.90 1.30 -15.08
CA ASP A 31 6.30 1.20 -14.70
C ASP A 31 6.63 2.21 -13.60
N PRO A 32 6.91 1.74 -12.35
CA PRO A 32 7.27 2.60 -11.23
C PRO A 32 8.49 3.50 -11.48
N ASN A 33 9.40 3.12 -12.40
CA ASN A 33 10.55 3.95 -12.79
C ASN A 33 10.14 5.29 -13.42
N LYS A 34 8.91 5.41 -13.91
CA LYS A 34 8.38 6.69 -14.42
C LYS A 34 8.14 7.71 -13.31
N LEU A 35 8.03 7.26 -12.06
CA LEU A 35 7.90 8.12 -10.89
C LEU A 35 9.31 8.55 -10.46
N GLN A 36 9.77 9.71 -10.95
CA GLN A 36 11.13 10.20 -10.72
C GLN A 36 11.36 10.60 -9.25
N GLU A 37 10.38 11.23 -8.64
CA GLU A 37 10.46 11.73 -7.27
C GLU A 37 10.15 10.62 -6.27
N GLU A 38 10.99 10.49 -5.26
CA GLU A 38 10.80 9.56 -4.14
C GLU A 38 9.47 9.80 -3.42
N TYR A 39 9.15 11.07 -3.16
CA TYR A 39 7.89 11.44 -2.53
C TYR A 39 6.67 10.94 -3.31
N THR A 40 6.71 11.03 -4.64
CA THR A 40 5.63 10.53 -5.51
C THR A 40 5.54 9.00 -5.45
N ARG A 41 6.67 8.29 -5.42
CA ARG A 41 6.70 6.83 -5.20
C ARG A 41 6.10 6.45 -3.85
N TYR A 42 6.44 7.17 -2.80
CA TYR A 42 5.89 6.96 -1.46
C TYR A 42 4.35 7.12 -1.43
N GLN A 43 3.81 8.14 -2.10
CA GLN A 43 2.34 8.30 -2.21
C GLN A 43 1.67 7.13 -2.96
N TYR A 44 2.32 6.58 -3.98
CA TYR A 44 1.86 5.37 -4.66
C TYR A 44 1.90 4.15 -3.73
N PHE A 45 2.99 3.98 -2.98
CA PHE A 45 3.15 2.91 -2.01
C PHE A 45 2.02 2.93 -0.98
N LEU A 46 1.76 4.10 -0.37
CA LEU A 46 0.67 4.29 0.59
C LEU A 46 -0.70 3.98 -0.03
N GLN A 47 -0.94 4.45 -1.26
CA GLN A 47 -2.20 4.20 -1.96
C GLN A 47 -2.46 2.69 -2.14
N ILE A 48 -1.46 1.94 -2.62
CA ILE A 48 -1.58 0.51 -2.90
C ILE A 48 -1.67 -0.28 -1.60
N LYS A 49 -0.88 0.07 -0.58
CA LYS A 49 -0.97 -0.52 0.75
C LYS A 49 -2.40 -0.41 1.30
N GLN A 50 -3.01 0.78 1.18
CA GLN A 50 -4.39 1.00 1.58
C GLN A 50 -5.39 0.20 0.73
N ASP A 51 -5.18 0.12 -0.59
CA ASP A 51 -6.08 -0.61 -1.49
C ASP A 51 -6.04 -2.13 -1.24
N ILE A 52 -4.87 -2.69 -0.90
CA ILE A 52 -4.74 -4.10 -0.48
C ILE A 52 -5.40 -4.32 0.88
N LEU A 53 -5.11 -3.49 1.89
CA LEU A 53 -5.67 -3.60 3.24
C LEU A 53 -7.21 -3.53 3.23
N THR A 54 -7.79 -2.66 2.40
CA THR A 54 -9.24 -2.51 2.28
C THR A 54 -9.90 -3.55 1.37
N GLY A 55 -9.11 -4.42 0.74
CA GLY A 55 -9.60 -5.41 -0.23
C GLY A 55 -10.02 -4.83 -1.58
N ARG A 56 -9.77 -3.54 -1.84
CA ARG A 56 -10.02 -2.90 -3.14
C ARG A 56 -9.10 -3.45 -4.22
N LEU A 57 -7.87 -3.79 -3.86
CA LEU A 57 -6.92 -4.50 -4.71
C LEU A 57 -6.74 -5.93 -4.17
N PRO A 58 -7.42 -6.93 -4.75
CA PRO A 58 -7.22 -8.32 -4.39
C PRO A 58 -5.76 -8.72 -4.59
N CYS A 59 -5.20 -9.38 -3.57
CA CYS A 59 -3.80 -9.80 -3.56
C CYS A 59 -3.70 -11.25 -3.09
N PRO A 60 -3.06 -12.16 -3.85
CA PRO A 60 -2.81 -13.52 -3.41
C PRO A 60 -1.98 -13.55 -2.12
N TYR A 61 -2.22 -14.55 -1.26
CA TYR A 61 -1.59 -14.65 0.06
C TYR A 61 -0.06 -14.48 0.04
N ASN A 62 0.64 -15.23 -0.83
CA ASN A 62 2.11 -15.19 -0.90
C ASN A 62 2.63 -13.81 -1.33
N THR A 63 1.96 -13.19 -2.31
CA THR A 63 2.30 -11.85 -2.78
C THR A 63 2.00 -10.81 -1.71
N ALA A 64 0.90 -10.95 -0.98
CA ALA A 64 0.55 -10.06 0.11
C ALA A 64 1.57 -10.13 1.25
N ALA A 65 2.04 -11.33 1.61
CA ALA A 65 3.08 -11.51 2.63
C ALA A 65 4.39 -10.84 2.21
N LEU A 66 4.79 -11.01 0.94
CA LEU A 66 5.97 -10.34 0.39
C LEU A 66 5.83 -8.81 0.40
N LEU A 67 4.69 -8.29 -0.05
CA LEU A 67 4.42 -6.85 -0.02
C LEU A 67 4.43 -6.31 1.42
N ALA A 68 3.78 -7.00 2.36
CA ALA A 68 3.80 -6.63 3.77
C ALA A 68 5.22 -6.62 4.34
N SER A 69 6.08 -7.56 3.97
CA SER A 69 7.48 -7.57 4.42
C SER A 69 8.29 -6.37 3.94
N PHE A 70 8.06 -5.88 2.72
CA PHE A 70 8.65 -4.63 2.25
C PHE A 70 8.09 -3.40 2.96
N ALA A 71 6.79 -3.40 3.27
CA ALA A 71 6.18 -2.32 4.06
C ALA A 71 6.76 -2.26 5.48
N VAL A 72 6.96 -3.41 6.11
CA VAL A 72 7.62 -3.51 7.43
C VAL A 72 9.06 -3.01 7.36
N GLN A 73 9.85 -3.43 6.36
CA GLN A 73 11.22 -2.95 6.17
C GLN A 73 11.27 -1.42 5.99
N SER A 74 10.35 -0.85 5.21
CA SER A 74 10.26 0.61 5.03
C SER A 74 9.94 1.36 6.32
N GLU A 75 9.03 0.82 7.16
CA GLU A 75 8.55 1.50 8.37
C GLU A 75 9.41 1.26 9.61
N LEU A 76 9.95 0.04 9.77
CA LEU A 76 10.68 -0.38 10.96
C LEU A 76 12.19 -0.46 10.76
N GLY A 77 12.68 -0.41 9.51
CA GLY A 77 14.08 -0.64 9.17
C GLY A 77 14.45 -2.11 9.27
N ASP A 78 15.75 -2.39 9.40
CA ASP A 78 16.28 -3.75 9.42
C ASP A 78 15.76 -4.59 10.60
N TYR A 79 15.44 -5.85 10.33
CA TYR A 79 15.10 -6.80 11.38
C TYR A 79 16.25 -6.97 12.39
N ASN A 80 15.92 -6.81 13.68
CA ASN A 80 16.82 -7.04 14.81
C ASN A 80 16.21 -8.05 15.78
N GLN A 81 16.89 -9.17 16.01
CA GLN A 81 16.41 -10.25 16.88
C GLN A 81 16.16 -9.81 18.34
N SER A 82 16.85 -8.78 18.84
CA SER A 82 16.61 -8.27 20.20
C SER A 82 15.39 -7.36 20.32
N GLU A 83 14.96 -6.73 19.22
CA GLU A 83 13.90 -5.72 19.21
C GLU A 83 12.61 -6.27 18.59
N ASN A 84 12.72 -7.09 17.54
CA ASN A 84 11.60 -7.72 16.85
C ASN A 84 11.26 -9.09 17.47
N LEU A 85 10.88 -9.06 18.74
CA LEU A 85 10.42 -10.25 19.46
C LEU A 85 9.11 -10.80 18.87
N SER A 86 8.74 -12.02 19.25
CA SER A 86 7.48 -12.64 18.80
C SER A 86 6.29 -11.70 19.08
N GLY A 87 5.50 -11.42 18.04
CA GLY A 87 4.35 -10.51 18.12
C GLY A 87 4.65 -9.03 17.86
N TYR A 88 5.86 -8.65 17.42
CA TYR A 88 6.15 -7.24 17.08
C TYR A 88 5.28 -6.67 15.95
N LEU A 89 4.60 -7.53 15.18
CA LEU A 89 3.66 -7.16 14.12
C LEU A 89 2.19 -7.26 14.55
N SER A 90 1.89 -7.55 15.81
CA SER A 90 0.53 -7.83 16.29
C SER A 90 -0.42 -6.63 16.19
N ASP A 91 0.11 -5.41 16.22
CA ASP A 91 -0.67 -4.18 16.04
C ASP A 91 -0.88 -3.82 14.55
N TYR A 92 -0.32 -4.60 13.63
CA TYR A 92 -0.36 -4.32 12.20
C TYR A 92 -1.39 -5.19 11.47
N SER A 93 -2.16 -4.55 10.59
CA SER A 93 -3.03 -5.23 9.63
C SER A 93 -2.60 -4.84 8.21
N PHE A 94 -2.28 -5.84 7.40
CA PHE A 94 -1.80 -5.65 6.02
C PHE A 94 -2.81 -6.09 4.97
N ILE A 95 -3.71 -7.02 5.32
CA ILE A 95 -4.76 -7.56 4.45
C ILE A 95 -6.09 -7.63 5.21
N PRO A 96 -7.23 -7.64 4.50
CA PRO A 96 -8.52 -7.86 5.14
C PRO A 96 -8.58 -9.27 5.72
N ASN A 97 -9.14 -9.41 6.93
CA ASN A 97 -9.28 -10.70 7.63
C ASN A 97 -7.96 -11.46 7.78
N GLN A 98 -6.91 -10.77 8.22
CA GLN A 98 -5.55 -11.30 8.39
C GLN A 98 -5.52 -12.60 9.21
N PRO A 99 -4.99 -13.71 8.66
CA PRO A 99 -4.80 -14.96 9.39
C PRO A 99 -3.72 -14.84 10.48
N GLN A 100 -3.84 -15.61 11.55
CA GLN A 100 -2.92 -15.57 12.69
C GLN A 100 -1.47 -15.93 12.32
N ASP A 101 -1.26 -16.84 11.38
CA ASP A 101 0.09 -17.24 10.95
C ASP A 101 0.72 -16.27 9.92
N PHE A 102 -0.02 -15.26 9.46
CA PHE A 102 0.46 -14.33 8.44
C PHE A 102 1.66 -13.52 8.92
N GLU A 103 1.64 -13.07 10.19
CA GLU A 103 2.73 -12.32 10.80
C GLU A 103 4.04 -13.10 10.82
N LYS A 104 3.99 -14.43 11.00
CA LYS A 104 5.18 -15.29 11.00
C LYS A 104 5.83 -15.32 9.62
N GLU A 105 5.03 -15.38 8.56
CA GLU A 105 5.55 -15.36 7.18
C GLU A 105 6.13 -13.98 6.84
N ILE A 106 5.48 -12.89 7.27
CA ILE A 106 6.03 -11.53 7.11
C ILE A 106 7.37 -11.42 7.84
N ALA A 107 7.45 -11.84 9.10
CA ALA A 107 8.67 -11.74 9.89
C ALA A 107 9.83 -12.55 9.30
N LYS A 108 9.54 -13.71 8.70
CA LYS A 108 10.52 -14.53 7.98
C LYS A 108 11.04 -13.84 6.72
N LEU A 109 10.18 -13.18 5.96
CA LEU A 109 10.56 -12.43 4.76
C LEU A 109 11.29 -11.13 5.11
N HIS A 110 10.89 -10.44 6.18
CA HIS A 110 11.53 -9.23 6.67
C HIS A 110 13.02 -9.44 6.98
N GLN A 111 13.39 -10.59 7.55
CA GLN A 111 14.79 -10.98 7.78
C GLN A 111 15.65 -11.06 6.51
N GLN A 112 15.03 -11.15 5.33
CA GLN A 112 15.73 -11.24 4.04
C GLN A 112 16.01 -9.87 3.41
N HIS A 113 15.44 -8.80 3.98
CA HIS A 113 15.49 -7.44 3.43
C HIS A 113 16.51 -6.53 4.11
N ILE A 114 17.35 -7.09 4.99
CA ILE A 114 18.37 -6.37 5.75
C ILE A 114 19.27 -5.58 4.78
N GLY A 115 19.48 -4.30 5.10
CA GLY A 115 20.27 -3.36 4.32
C GLY A 115 19.49 -2.63 3.23
N LEU A 116 18.22 -2.95 2.99
CA LEU A 116 17.37 -2.16 2.12
C LEU A 116 16.96 -0.86 2.83
N SER A 117 17.23 0.27 2.19
CA SER A 117 16.70 1.55 2.64
C SER A 117 15.17 1.61 2.47
N PRO A 118 14.47 2.50 3.20
CA PRO A 118 13.02 2.64 3.04
C PRO A 118 12.58 2.90 1.60
N ALA A 119 13.29 3.77 0.88
CA ALA A 119 13.00 4.09 -0.52
C ALA A 119 13.16 2.87 -1.46
N GLU A 120 14.14 2.00 -1.21
CA GLU A 120 14.36 0.78 -1.99
C GLU A 120 13.31 -0.30 -1.68
N ALA A 121 12.91 -0.42 -0.41
CA ALA A 121 11.84 -1.33 0.01
C ALA A 121 10.49 -0.90 -0.61
N GLU A 122 10.17 0.39 -0.56
CA GLU A 122 8.99 0.97 -1.22
C GLU A 122 9.01 0.76 -2.73
N PHE A 123 10.16 0.94 -3.37
CA PHE A 123 10.30 0.69 -4.80
C PHE A 123 10.10 -0.79 -5.15
N SER A 124 10.65 -1.71 -4.34
CA SER A 124 10.45 -3.16 -4.48
C SER A 124 9.00 -3.57 -4.26
N TYR A 125 8.32 -2.91 -3.33
CA TYR A 125 6.88 -3.04 -3.12
C TYR A 125 6.11 -2.67 -4.40
N LEU A 126 6.37 -1.49 -4.97
CA LEU A 126 5.70 -1.01 -6.20
C LEU A 126 5.94 -1.94 -7.40
N ASN A 127 7.19 -2.41 -7.56
CA ASN A 127 7.55 -3.35 -8.63
C ASN A 127 6.89 -4.71 -8.49
N THR A 128 6.60 -5.13 -7.27
CA THR A 128 5.87 -6.37 -7.01
C THR A 128 4.37 -6.15 -7.26
N ALA A 129 3.80 -5.08 -6.70
CA ALA A 129 2.37 -4.81 -6.75
C ALA A 129 1.84 -4.56 -8.17
N ARG A 130 2.66 -3.99 -9.07
CA ARG A 130 2.26 -3.78 -10.49
C ARG A 130 1.97 -5.08 -11.24
N THR A 131 2.38 -6.22 -10.72
CA THR A 131 2.14 -7.53 -11.34
C THR A 131 0.77 -8.11 -10.98
N LEU A 132 0.06 -7.50 -10.02
CA LEU A 132 -1.30 -7.89 -9.65
C LEU A 132 -2.27 -7.59 -10.80
N GLU A 133 -3.15 -8.55 -11.09
CA GLU A 133 -4.08 -8.50 -12.23
C GLU A 133 -4.96 -7.23 -12.24
N LEU A 134 -5.37 -6.78 -11.05
CA LEU A 134 -6.27 -5.64 -10.89
C LEU A 134 -5.54 -4.34 -10.50
N TYR A 135 -4.22 -4.30 -10.67
CA TYR A 135 -3.42 -3.12 -10.37
C TYR A 135 -3.91 -1.90 -11.18
N GLY A 136 -4.25 -0.83 -10.45
CA GLY A 136 -4.73 0.43 -11.04
C GLY A 136 -6.14 0.38 -11.65
N VAL A 137 -6.89 -0.71 -11.45
CA VAL A 137 -8.25 -0.87 -11.98
C VAL A 137 -9.27 -0.27 -10.99
N GLU A 138 -10.20 0.56 -11.51
CA GLU A 138 -11.36 1.05 -10.77
C GLU A 138 -12.62 0.34 -11.29
N PHE A 139 -13.30 -0.41 -10.42
CA PHE A 139 -14.55 -1.09 -10.78
C PHE A 139 -15.72 -0.12 -10.80
N HIS A 140 -16.55 -0.26 -11.84
CA HIS A 140 -17.82 0.44 -11.97
C HIS A 140 -18.94 -0.58 -12.18
N TYR A 141 -19.95 -0.56 -11.31
CA TYR A 141 -21.13 -1.41 -11.50
C TYR A 141 -21.87 -0.98 -12.76
N ALA A 142 -21.96 -1.88 -13.73
CA ALA A 142 -22.88 -1.76 -14.85
C ALA A 142 -24.27 -2.20 -14.39
N ARG A 143 -25.31 -1.49 -14.85
CA ARG A 143 -26.71 -1.81 -14.61
C ARG A 143 -27.39 -2.12 -15.93
#